data_AF-A0A5M9WLV4-F1
#
_entry.id   AF-A0A5M9WLV4-F1
#
_cell.length_a   1.000
_cell.length_b   1.000
_cell.length_c   1.000
_cell.angle_alpha   90.00
_cell.angle_beta   90.00
_cell.angle_gamma   90.00
#
_symmetry.space_group_name_H-M   'P 1'
#
loop_
_entity.id
_entity.type
_entity.pdbx_description
1 polymer ?
#
loop_
_entity_poly.entity_id
_entity_poly.type
_entity_poly.pdbx_seq_one_letter_code
_entity_poly.pdbx_strand_id
1 'polypeptide(L)'
;MASPQLKNGYIGIANEIWDEIISRKFTERQQKVLKLVLRLSYGCQKKEAVIPLLKHFELCGVRIQDAKKEISYLRQCKVISWDGKQIYSLNKNYDEWRVSLVKEWDRDKFSELISLNLSKTKVTKSVTQTEDELPESYEKCNSEVTKSVTDELRKVEVEEGSNPCESKAEGTSKDMFKDSIKVSCCLSNPDSLFEPYKGNPDSAPKPEADTGSDQEVSQIDYRNQVASRYLQRRGKGLEISFNDEETVNQFKAERIPLQTVLDGIDQAFNNFKPKNKWDQIRNLSYCATVVYSLHAKRQNSNEVVVPVPDTRPDEESEATVTEDDLKEMLAALRSKQGV
;
A
#
# COMPACT_ATOMS: atom_id res chain seq x y z
N MET A 1 18.80 -36.92 -16.62
CA MET A 1 17.49 -36.24 -16.78
C MET A 1 17.03 -35.71 -15.43
N ALA A 2 16.32 -34.59 -15.38
CA ALA A 2 15.78 -34.07 -14.13
C ALA A 2 14.58 -34.91 -13.65
N SER A 3 14.55 -35.30 -12.37
CA SER A 3 13.43 -36.01 -11.73
C SER A 3 13.04 -35.26 -10.45
N PRO A 4 12.21 -34.21 -10.54
CA PRO A 4 11.78 -33.45 -9.36
C PRO A 4 10.89 -34.30 -8.46
N GLN A 5 11.12 -34.23 -7.15
CA GLN A 5 10.41 -35.02 -6.14
C GLN A 5 9.89 -34.11 -5.01
N LEU A 6 8.67 -34.34 -4.53
CA LEU A 6 8.07 -33.57 -3.42
C LEU A 6 8.86 -33.69 -2.11
N LYS A 7 9.62 -34.79 -1.94
CA LYS A 7 10.53 -34.99 -0.80
C LYS A 7 11.61 -33.90 -0.72
N ASN A 8 11.93 -33.23 -1.82
CA ASN A 8 12.90 -32.13 -1.88
C ASN A 8 12.28 -30.77 -1.52
N GLY A 9 11.04 -30.77 -1.03
CA GLY A 9 10.28 -29.58 -0.64
C GLY A 9 9.21 -29.22 -1.65
N TYR A 10 8.21 -28.49 -1.17
CA TYR A 10 7.10 -27.95 -1.94
C TYR A 10 6.70 -26.59 -1.37
N ILE A 11 6.02 -25.77 -2.16
CA ILE A 11 5.46 -24.50 -1.69
C ILE A 11 3.99 -24.77 -1.34
N GLY A 12 3.68 -24.83 -0.05
CA GLY A 12 2.31 -24.96 0.44
C GLY A 12 1.71 -23.60 0.75
N ILE A 13 0.78 -23.12 -0.08
CA ILE A 13 0.04 -21.86 0.13
C ILE A 13 -1.45 -22.10 -0.09
N ALA A 14 -2.30 -21.31 0.57
CA ALA A 14 -3.74 -21.37 0.36
C ALA A 14 -4.08 -20.94 -1.08
N ASN A 15 -5.01 -21.66 -1.72
CA ASN A 15 -5.42 -21.38 -3.09
C ASN A 15 -5.99 -19.96 -3.23
N GLU A 16 -6.74 -19.48 -2.24
CA GLU A 16 -7.27 -18.10 -2.20
C GLU A 16 -6.16 -17.05 -2.39
N ILE A 17 -5.03 -17.22 -1.71
CA ILE A 17 -3.89 -16.31 -1.84
C ILE A 17 -3.27 -16.44 -3.24
N TRP A 18 -3.19 -17.65 -3.77
CA TRP A 18 -2.65 -17.89 -5.10
C TRP A 18 -3.54 -17.28 -6.20
N ASP A 19 -4.86 -17.40 -6.04
CA ASP A 19 -5.86 -16.82 -6.93
C ASP A 19 -5.77 -15.29 -6.93
N GLU A 20 -5.57 -14.68 -5.76
CA GLU A 20 -5.35 -13.24 -5.62
C GLU A 20 -4.02 -12.77 -6.24
N ILE A 21 -2.99 -13.61 -6.24
CA ILE A 21 -1.74 -13.33 -6.96
C ILE A 21 -1.97 -13.38 -8.48
N ILE A 22 -2.80 -14.29 -8.97
CA ILE A 22 -3.14 -14.43 -10.40
C ILE A 22 -4.06 -13.29 -10.86
N SER A 23 -5.04 -12.91 -10.05
CA SER A 23 -6.09 -11.97 -10.41
C SER A 23 -5.62 -10.52 -10.52
N ARG A 24 -4.49 -10.18 -9.91
CA ARG A 24 -3.99 -8.80 -9.75
C ARG A 24 -2.87 -8.47 -10.73
N LYS A 25 -2.77 -7.17 -11.07
CA LYS A 25 -1.82 -6.63 -12.05
C LYS A 25 -0.40 -6.47 -11.50
N PHE A 26 0.23 -7.58 -11.12
CA PHE A 26 1.65 -7.57 -10.76
C PHE A 26 2.55 -7.48 -12.00
N THR A 27 3.57 -6.63 -11.94
CA THR A 27 4.62 -6.61 -12.97
C THR A 27 5.46 -7.89 -12.94
N GLU A 28 6.16 -8.22 -14.02
CA GLU A 28 7.02 -9.41 -14.06
C GLU A 28 8.11 -9.39 -12.97
N ARG A 29 8.63 -8.20 -12.65
CA ARG A 29 9.62 -8.01 -11.57
C ARG A 29 9.01 -8.25 -10.20
N GLN A 30 7.80 -7.75 -9.96
CA GLN A 30 7.07 -8.00 -8.71
C GLN A 30 6.77 -9.49 -8.54
N GLN A 31 6.33 -10.16 -9.60
CA GLN A 31 6.12 -11.61 -9.57
C GLN A 31 7.42 -12.37 -9.27
N LYS A 32 8.57 -11.96 -9.84
CA LYS A 32 9.88 -12.57 -9.53
C LYS A 32 10.28 -12.38 -8.06
N VAL A 33 10.04 -11.19 -7.51
CA VAL A 33 10.25 -10.90 -6.08
C VAL A 33 9.35 -11.78 -5.22
N LEU A 34 8.04 -11.80 -5.49
CA LEU A 34 7.07 -12.62 -4.75
C LEU A 34 7.39 -14.11 -4.83
N LYS A 35 7.71 -14.63 -6.01
CA LYS A 35 8.11 -16.04 -6.20
C LYS A 35 9.35 -16.41 -5.37
N LEU A 36 10.35 -15.53 -5.31
CA LEU A 36 11.53 -15.75 -4.47
C LEU A 36 11.18 -15.75 -2.98
N VAL A 37 10.38 -14.77 -2.52
CA VAL A 37 9.93 -14.70 -1.13
C VAL A 37 9.11 -15.93 -0.75
N LEU A 38 8.17 -16.37 -1.60
CA LEU A 38 7.37 -17.57 -1.40
C LEU A 38 8.23 -18.84 -1.34
N ARG A 39 9.23 -18.95 -2.22
CA ARG A 39 10.15 -20.10 -2.22
C ARG A 39 10.98 -20.16 -0.94
N LEU A 40 11.42 -19.02 -0.42
CA LEU A 40 12.26 -18.93 0.79
C LEU A 40 11.47 -18.94 2.10
N SER A 41 10.16 -18.70 2.04
CA SER A 41 9.23 -18.80 3.18
C SER A 41 8.49 -20.15 3.14
N TYR A 42 7.35 -20.22 2.44
CA TYR A 42 6.47 -21.38 2.40
C TYR A 42 7.16 -22.59 1.78
N GLY A 43 8.07 -22.39 0.82
CA GLY A 43 8.92 -23.46 0.27
C GLY A 43 9.92 -24.05 1.27
N CYS A 44 10.11 -23.40 2.41
CA CYS A 44 10.90 -23.86 3.56
C CYS A 44 10.00 -24.20 4.77
N GLN A 45 8.68 -24.33 4.55
CA GLN A 45 7.65 -24.52 5.59
C GLN A 45 7.64 -23.43 6.69
N LYS A 46 7.94 -22.18 6.31
CA LYS A 46 7.90 -21.01 7.19
C LYS A 46 6.97 -19.94 6.63
N LYS A 47 6.42 -19.08 7.48
CA LYS A 47 5.61 -17.92 7.05
C LYS A 47 6.46 -16.71 6.65
N GLU A 48 7.74 -16.74 7.02
CA GLU A 48 8.70 -15.67 6.81
C GLU A 48 9.90 -16.18 6.04
N ALA A 49 10.46 -15.32 5.20
CA ALA A 49 11.69 -15.53 4.46
C ALA A 49 12.76 -14.60 5.04
N VAL A 50 13.95 -15.17 5.28
CA VAL A 50 15.13 -14.40 5.69
C VAL A 50 15.98 -14.16 4.45
N ILE A 51 16.11 -12.90 4.04
CA ILE A 51 16.91 -12.45 2.89
C ILE A 51 17.80 -11.31 3.37
N PRO A 52 19.06 -11.59 3.78
CA PRO A 52 19.91 -10.60 4.46
C PRO A 52 20.24 -9.35 3.65
N LEU A 53 20.37 -9.49 2.33
CA LEU A 53 20.84 -8.44 1.43
C LEU A 53 19.89 -8.32 0.23
N LEU A 54 19.58 -7.08 -0.17
CA LEU A 54 18.83 -6.79 -1.40
C LEU A 54 19.51 -7.34 -2.67
N LYS A 55 20.82 -7.59 -2.61
CA LYS A 55 21.58 -8.24 -3.68
C LYS A 55 21.10 -9.67 -3.97
N HIS A 56 20.52 -10.38 -3.02
CA HIS A 56 20.03 -11.74 -3.26
C HIS A 56 18.85 -11.79 -4.24
N PHE A 57 18.16 -10.68 -4.50
CA PHE A 57 17.14 -10.61 -5.55
C PHE A 57 17.74 -10.66 -6.97
N GLU A 58 19.07 -10.51 -7.12
CA GLU A 58 19.74 -10.78 -8.39
C GLU A 58 19.63 -12.27 -8.78
N LEU A 59 19.42 -13.18 -7.80
CA LEU A 59 19.20 -14.61 -8.06
C LEU A 59 17.93 -14.88 -8.89
N CYS A 60 16.92 -14.02 -8.78
CA CYS A 60 15.71 -14.10 -9.62
C CYS A 60 15.75 -13.11 -10.80
N GLY A 61 16.93 -12.53 -11.09
CA GLY A 61 17.16 -11.63 -12.23
C GLY A 61 16.68 -10.20 -12.00
N VAL A 62 16.47 -9.78 -10.74
CA VAL A 62 16.06 -8.41 -10.40
C VAL A 62 17.25 -7.64 -9.85
N ARG A 63 17.63 -6.55 -10.54
CA ARG A 63 18.73 -5.67 -10.10
C ARG A 63 18.42 -5.05 -8.75
N ILE A 64 19.44 -4.81 -7.93
CA ILE A 64 19.31 -4.26 -6.55
C ILE A 64 18.42 -3.01 -6.50
N GLN A 65 18.62 -2.07 -7.42
CA GLN A 65 17.86 -0.81 -7.46
C GLN A 65 16.37 -1.05 -7.75
N ASP A 66 16.08 -1.97 -8.66
CA ASP A 66 14.72 -2.34 -9.01
C ASP A 66 14.09 -3.15 -7.86
N ALA A 67 14.82 -4.11 -7.28
CA ALA A 67 14.38 -4.89 -6.14
C ALA A 67 13.94 -3.99 -4.98
N LYS A 68 14.75 -2.98 -4.63
CA LYS A 68 14.40 -2.01 -3.59
C LYS A 68 13.10 -1.26 -3.89
N LYS A 69 12.91 -0.83 -5.15
CA LYS A 69 11.69 -0.12 -5.59
C LYS A 69 10.48 -1.04 -5.52
N GLU A 70 10.57 -2.24 -6.09
CA GLU A 70 9.46 -3.20 -6.11
C GLU A 70 9.07 -3.68 -4.70
N ILE A 71 10.04 -3.95 -3.82
CA ILE A 71 9.77 -4.33 -2.43
C ILE A 71 9.07 -3.19 -1.68
N SER A 72 9.54 -1.95 -1.88
CA SER A 72 8.93 -0.78 -1.26
C SER A 72 7.50 -0.57 -1.75
N TYR A 73 7.26 -0.76 -3.04
CA TYR A 73 5.93 -0.72 -3.64
C TYR A 73 5.01 -1.82 -3.10
N LEU A 74 5.47 -3.08 -3.10
CA LEU A 74 4.69 -4.22 -2.57
C LEU A 74 4.34 -4.04 -1.09
N ARG A 75 5.23 -3.43 -0.30
CA ARG A 75 4.97 -3.06 1.10
C ARG A 75 3.91 -1.97 1.20
N GLN A 76 3.98 -0.93 0.37
CA GLN A 76 2.97 0.16 0.33
C GLN A 76 1.60 -0.37 -0.09
N CYS A 77 1.57 -1.30 -1.04
CA CYS A 77 0.37 -2.00 -1.45
C CYS A 77 -0.12 -3.06 -0.45
N LYS A 78 0.53 -3.19 0.71
CA LYS A 78 0.22 -4.18 1.76
C LYS A 78 0.23 -5.63 1.28
N VAL A 79 0.98 -5.96 0.23
CA VAL A 79 1.11 -7.34 -0.28
C VAL A 79 2.13 -8.12 0.54
N ILE A 80 3.21 -7.46 0.95
CA ILE A 80 4.26 -8.04 1.80
C ILE A 80 4.47 -7.18 3.05
N SER A 81 4.85 -7.83 4.13
CA SER A 81 5.47 -7.18 5.28
C SER A 81 6.99 -7.30 5.15
N TRP A 82 7.68 -6.20 5.41
CA TRP A 82 9.15 -6.14 5.44
C TRP A 82 9.59 -5.29 6.63
N ASP A 83 10.49 -5.83 7.44
CA ASP A 83 11.04 -5.23 8.65
C ASP A 83 12.06 -4.10 8.38
N GLY A 84 12.35 -3.82 7.10
CA GLY A 84 13.39 -2.87 6.70
C GLY A 84 14.82 -3.43 6.78
N LYS A 85 14.97 -4.68 7.22
CA LYS A 85 16.23 -5.40 7.31
C LYS A 85 16.14 -6.62 6.39
N GLN A 86 15.89 -7.81 6.96
CA GLN A 86 16.04 -9.08 6.26
C GLN A 86 14.82 -9.98 6.32
N ILE A 87 13.79 -9.63 7.08
CA ILE A 87 12.62 -10.49 7.28
C ILE A 87 11.49 -10.03 6.35
N TYR A 88 11.06 -10.94 5.50
CA TYR A 88 9.99 -10.73 4.54
C TYR A 88 8.87 -11.74 4.78
N SER A 89 7.63 -11.31 4.77
CA SER A 89 6.48 -12.21 4.83
C SER A 89 5.36 -11.74 3.92
N LEU A 90 4.57 -12.68 3.41
CA LEU A 90 3.39 -12.35 2.63
C LEU A 90 2.25 -11.94 3.57
N ASN A 91 1.58 -10.84 3.28
CA ASN A 91 0.36 -10.49 3.99
C ASN A 91 -0.78 -11.41 3.54
N LYS A 92 -1.30 -12.22 4.46
CA LYS A 92 -2.40 -13.15 4.17
C LYS A 92 -3.75 -12.46 4.03
N ASN A 93 -3.92 -11.30 4.64
CA ASN A 93 -5.14 -10.52 4.51
C ASN A 93 -5.12 -9.80 3.14
N TYR A 94 -5.58 -10.51 2.11
CA TYR A 94 -5.57 -10.02 0.73
C TYR A 94 -6.59 -8.89 0.48
N ASP A 95 -7.58 -8.71 1.36
CA ASP A 95 -8.52 -7.59 1.29
C ASP A 95 -7.81 -6.25 1.47
N GLU A 96 -6.68 -6.24 2.19
CA GLU A 96 -5.87 -5.05 2.35
C GLU A 96 -4.97 -4.73 1.15
N TRP A 97 -4.85 -5.64 0.18
CA TRP A 97 -3.94 -5.46 -0.94
C TRP A 97 -4.42 -4.35 -1.87
N ARG A 98 -3.61 -3.30 -2.01
CA ARG A 98 -3.88 -2.15 -2.87
C ARG A 98 -3.29 -2.33 -4.26
N VAL A 99 -3.60 -3.46 -4.91
CA VAL A 99 -3.20 -3.76 -6.30
C VAL A 99 -4.46 -4.03 -7.11
N SER A 100 -4.62 -3.33 -8.24
CA SER A 100 -5.79 -3.44 -9.09
C SER A 100 -5.91 -4.83 -9.73
N LEU A 101 -7.15 -5.28 -9.91
CA LEU A 101 -7.46 -6.50 -10.65
C LEU A 101 -7.13 -6.36 -12.15
N VAL A 102 -6.82 -7.49 -12.76
CA VAL A 102 -6.72 -7.63 -14.22
C VAL A 102 -8.08 -7.31 -14.82
N LYS A 103 -8.11 -6.58 -15.94
CA LYS A 103 -9.36 -6.06 -16.56
C LYS A 103 -10.33 -7.19 -16.93
N GLU A 104 -9.78 -8.35 -17.28
CA GLU A 104 -10.50 -9.53 -17.75
C GLU A 104 -10.72 -10.57 -16.63
N TRP A 105 -10.45 -10.21 -15.37
CA TRP A 105 -10.68 -11.12 -14.25
C TRP A 105 -12.18 -11.34 -14.04
N ASP A 106 -12.60 -12.60 -14.11
CA ASP A 106 -13.99 -13.03 -13.94
C ASP A 106 -14.02 -14.20 -12.95
N ARG A 107 -14.58 -13.94 -11.76
CA ARG A 107 -14.60 -14.90 -10.65
C ARG A 107 -15.46 -16.12 -10.98
N ASP A 108 -16.57 -15.92 -11.68
CA ASP A 108 -17.53 -16.98 -11.98
C ASP A 108 -16.95 -17.92 -13.02
N LYS A 109 -16.39 -17.36 -14.10
CA LYS A 109 -15.67 -18.17 -15.10
C LYS A 109 -14.49 -18.92 -14.49
N PHE A 110 -13.75 -18.31 -13.58
CA PHE A 110 -12.64 -18.99 -12.89
C PHE A 110 -13.14 -20.13 -12.00
N SER A 111 -14.25 -19.94 -11.30
CA SER A 111 -14.93 -20.97 -10.49
C SER A 111 -15.44 -22.15 -11.33
N GLU A 112 -16.04 -21.87 -12.49
CA GLU A 112 -16.43 -22.90 -13.45
C GLU A 112 -15.23 -23.72 -13.93
N LEU A 113 -14.10 -23.06 -14.24
CA LEU A 113 -12.85 -23.73 -14.61
C LEU A 113 -12.30 -24.60 -13.49
N ILE A 114 -12.36 -24.16 -12.23
CA ILE A 114 -11.97 -24.99 -11.08
C ILE A 114 -12.86 -26.24 -11.01
N SER A 115 -14.17 -26.05 -11.10
CA SER A 115 -15.16 -27.14 -11.03
C SER A 115 -14.95 -28.19 -12.13
N LEU A 116 -14.59 -27.76 -13.33
CA LEU A 116 -14.24 -28.64 -14.45
C LEU A 116 -12.97 -29.47 -14.20
N ASN A 117 -11.99 -28.92 -13.47
CA ASN A 117 -10.75 -29.64 -13.16
C ASN A 117 -10.90 -30.60 -11.98
N LEU A 118 -11.78 -30.29 -11.03
CA LEU A 118 -12.10 -31.18 -9.90
C LEU A 118 -13.01 -32.35 -10.31
N SER A 119 -13.94 -32.14 -11.24
CA SER A 119 -14.92 -33.15 -11.68
C SER A 119 -14.34 -34.24 -12.60
N LYS A 120 -13.10 -34.09 -13.10
CA LYS A 120 -12.45 -35.02 -14.06
C LYS A 120 -12.01 -36.39 -13.48
N THR A 121 -12.59 -36.84 -12.38
CA THR A 121 -12.34 -38.17 -11.81
C THR A 121 -13.64 -38.96 -11.61
N LYS A 122 -14.32 -39.29 -12.71
CA LYS A 122 -15.22 -40.46 -12.75
C LYS A 122 -15.07 -41.17 -14.09
N VAL A 123 -14.18 -42.16 -14.16
CA VAL A 123 -14.27 -43.23 -15.16
C VAL A 123 -14.08 -44.59 -14.47
N THR A 124 -15.14 -45.40 -14.62
CA THR A 124 -15.29 -46.86 -14.49
C THR A 124 -15.20 -47.53 -13.12
N LYS A 125 -16.34 -47.58 -12.43
CA LYS A 125 -17.01 -48.87 -12.21
C LYS A 125 -18.52 -48.68 -12.25
N SER A 126 -19.12 -49.07 -13.37
CA SER A 126 -20.55 -49.14 -13.57
C SER A 126 -21.11 -50.30 -12.74
N VAL A 127 -22.02 -50.05 -11.79
CA VAL A 127 -23.21 -50.88 -11.52
C VAL A 127 -24.26 -49.99 -10.83
N THR A 128 -25.38 -49.86 -11.53
CA THR A 128 -26.76 -49.55 -11.11
C THR A 128 -27.11 -48.19 -10.50
N GLN A 129 -28.05 -47.55 -11.19
CA GLN A 129 -28.78 -46.33 -10.88
C GLN A 129 -29.62 -46.48 -9.62
N THR A 130 -29.71 -45.44 -8.78
CA THR A 130 -30.99 -44.96 -8.23
C THR A 130 -30.82 -43.48 -7.89
N GLU A 131 -31.82 -42.70 -8.27
CA GLU A 131 -32.05 -41.30 -7.88
C GLU A 131 -32.12 -41.18 -6.35
N ASP A 132 -31.68 -40.04 -5.80
CA ASP A 132 -32.41 -39.24 -4.81
C ASP A 132 -31.50 -38.19 -4.14
N GLU A 133 -31.98 -36.94 -4.23
CA GLU A 133 -31.90 -35.79 -3.31
C GLU A 133 -30.60 -35.49 -2.51
N LEU A 134 -30.10 -34.26 -2.70
CA LEU A 134 -29.48 -33.46 -1.63
C LEU A 134 -30.58 -33.14 -0.59
N PRO A 135 -30.29 -33.11 0.73
CA PRO A 135 -29.29 -32.17 1.22
C PRO A 135 -28.48 -32.63 2.46
N GLU A 136 -27.64 -31.69 2.91
CA GLU A 136 -27.18 -31.50 4.28
C GLU A 136 -25.83 -32.08 4.76
N SER A 137 -24.96 -31.10 5.05
CA SER A 137 -24.36 -30.91 6.37
C SER A 137 -23.07 -31.67 6.70
N TYR A 138 -22.03 -30.86 6.87
CA TYR A 138 -20.81 -31.16 7.59
C TYR A 138 -21.12 -31.36 9.09
N GLU A 139 -20.40 -32.30 9.72
CA GLU A 139 -20.43 -32.69 11.16
C GLU A 139 -21.17 -33.98 11.51
N LYS A 140 -20.42 -35.09 11.48
CA LYS A 140 -20.15 -35.93 12.67
C LYS A 140 -19.25 -37.09 12.28
N CYS A 141 -18.10 -37.20 12.93
CA CYS A 141 -17.41 -38.48 13.08
C CYS A 141 -17.30 -38.78 14.57
N ASN A 142 -18.38 -39.34 15.12
CA ASN A 142 -18.30 -40.19 16.29
C ASN A 142 -18.62 -41.61 15.84
N SER A 143 -17.65 -42.51 15.94
CA SER A 143 -17.95 -43.87 16.39
C SER A 143 -16.69 -44.47 17.01
N GLU A 144 -16.73 -44.59 18.33
CA GLU A 144 -16.28 -45.80 18.99
C GLU A 144 -16.88 -47.01 18.27
N VAL A 145 -16.14 -48.13 18.20
CA VAL A 145 -16.56 -49.42 18.79
C VAL A 145 -15.58 -50.54 18.35
N THR A 146 -14.78 -50.93 19.36
CA THR A 146 -14.47 -52.30 19.82
C THR A 146 -13.63 -53.31 19.01
N LYS A 147 -12.57 -53.75 19.72
CA LYS A 147 -12.16 -55.14 20.06
C LYS A 147 -11.71 -56.04 18.89
N SER A 148 -10.62 -56.80 18.95
CA SER A 148 -9.66 -57.18 20.01
C SER A 148 -8.60 -58.12 19.36
N VAL A 149 -7.50 -58.37 20.10
CA VAL A 149 -6.47 -59.44 19.99
C VAL A 149 -5.08 -58.77 20.05
N THR A 150 -4.51 -58.51 21.24
CA THR A 150 -3.52 -59.36 21.98
C THR A 150 -2.39 -59.82 21.03
N ASP A 151 -1.15 -59.32 21.12
CA ASP A 151 -0.21 -59.70 22.16
C ASP A 151 0.98 -58.73 22.34
N GLU A 152 1.35 -58.56 23.61
CA GLU A 152 2.69 -58.39 24.19
C GLU A 152 3.65 -57.28 23.67
N LEU A 153 3.61 -56.14 24.38
CA LEU A 153 4.72 -55.20 24.46
C LEU A 153 5.84 -55.75 25.36
N ARG A 154 7.04 -55.91 24.81
CA ARG A 154 8.29 -55.92 25.59
C ARG A 154 8.90 -54.52 25.63
N LYS A 155 9.08 -54.06 26.85
CA LYS A 155 9.75 -52.83 27.28
C LYS A 155 11.27 -52.95 27.09
N VAL A 156 11.90 -52.00 26.41
CA VAL A 156 13.35 -51.74 26.51
C VAL A 156 13.56 -50.22 26.48
N GLU A 157 14.08 -49.69 27.59
CA GLU A 157 14.64 -48.34 27.75
C GLU A 157 16.12 -48.32 27.28
N VAL A 158 16.79 -47.15 27.32
CA VAL A 158 18.25 -46.88 27.18
C VAL A 158 18.64 -46.49 25.73
N GLU A 159 19.37 -45.41 25.40
CA GLU A 159 20.11 -44.34 26.10
C GLU A 159 20.45 -43.21 25.12
N GLU A 160 21.07 -42.16 25.65
CA GLU A 160 21.43 -40.87 25.07
C GLU A 160 22.29 -40.89 23.79
N GLY A 161 22.18 -39.78 23.06
CA GLY A 161 23.02 -39.48 21.92
C GLY A 161 24.40 -38.97 22.30
N SER A 162 25.39 -39.36 21.50
CA SER A 162 26.64 -38.62 21.34
C SER A 162 26.97 -38.51 19.85
N ASN A 163 26.97 -37.28 19.36
CA ASN A 163 27.53 -36.92 18.05
C ASN A 163 29.01 -37.33 17.97
N PRO A 164 29.49 -37.60 16.75
CA PRO A 164 30.56 -36.78 16.19
C PRO A 164 30.26 -36.49 14.70
N CYS A 165 30.64 -35.37 14.10
CA CYS A 165 32.02 -35.02 13.93
C CYS A 165 32.16 -33.56 13.47
N GLU A 166 33.08 -32.90 14.15
CA GLU A 166 33.70 -31.61 13.89
C GLU A 166 34.70 -31.74 12.73
N SER A 167 34.82 -30.71 11.88
CA SER A 167 36.09 -30.40 11.20
C SER A 167 36.16 -28.90 10.93
N LYS A 168 37.17 -28.28 11.54
CA LYS A 168 37.54 -26.87 11.44
C LYS A 168 38.32 -26.56 10.15
N ALA A 169 38.20 -25.28 9.75
CA ALA A 169 39.13 -24.34 9.11
C ALA A 169 40.24 -24.85 8.16
N GLU A 170 40.45 -24.15 7.03
CA GLU A 170 41.47 -23.09 6.86
C GLU A 170 41.73 -22.77 5.37
N GLY A 171 42.17 -21.55 5.04
CA GLY A 171 42.91 -21.28 3.79
C GLY A 171 42.36 -20.18 2.87
N THR A 172 42.91 -18.98 3.00
CA THR A 172 42.71 -17.79 2.15
C THR A 172 43.43 -17.91 0.79
N SER A 173 42.91 -17.28 -0.27
CA SER A 173 43.76 -16.61 -1.28
C SER A 173 43.02 -15.45 -1.97
N LYS A 174 43.76 -14.36 -2.18
CA LYS A 174 43.40 -13.12 -2.88
C LYS A 174 43.70 -13.23 -4.38
N ASP A 175 43.18 -12.22 -5.10
CA ASP A 175 43.65 -11.58 -6.34
C ASP A 175 42.63 -11.61 -7.51
N MET A 176 41.99 -10.46 -7.78
CA MET A 176 42.36 -9.42 -8.76
C MET A 176 42.19 -9.90 -10.21
N PHE A 177 41.20 -9.34 -10.92
CA PHE A 177 41.41 -8.62 -12.19
C PHE A 177 40.21 -7.69 -12.46
N LYS A 178 40.52 -6.41 -12.65
CA LYS A 178 39.70 -5.43 -13.35
C LYS A 178 39.63 -5.84 -14.81
N ASP A 179 38.49 -5.61 -15.47
CA ASP A 179 38.56 -5.05 -16.82
C ASP A 179 37.33 -4.21 -17.16
N SER A 180 37.67 -3.02 -17.65
CA SER A 180 36.81 -1.98 -18.17
C SER A 180 36.86 -2.06 -19.70
N ILE A 181 35.75 -2.32 -20.38
CA ILE A 181 35.62 -2.00 -21.81
C ILE A 181 34.27 -1.32 -22.07
N LYS A 182 34.38 -0.39 -23.00
CA LYS A 182 33.60 0.81 -23.25
C LYS A 182 32.91 0.66 -24.62
N VAL A 183 31.66 1.16 -24.68
CA VAL A 183 30.96 1.72 -25.86
C VAL A 183 30.47 0.79 -26.98
N SER A 184 29.17 0.92 -27.29
CA SER A 184 28.59 1.30 -28.60
C SER A 184 27.17 0.72 -28.68
N CYS A 185 26.08 1.51 -28.56
CA CYS A 185 25.34 2.16 -29.66
C CYS A 185 25.13 1.26 -30.90
N CYS A 186 23.97 1.16 -31.56
CA CYS A 186 22.65 1.78 -31.51
C CYS A 186 21.69 0.85 -32.31
N LEU A 187 20.39 0.78 -32.03
CA LEU A 187 19.30 0.48 -33.00
C LEU A 187 17.99 1.02 -32.38
N SER A 188 17.53 2.23 -32.71
CA SER A 188 16.67 2.61 -33.87
C SER A 188 15.17 2.32 -33.66
N ASN A 189 14.46 3.43 -33.36
CA ASN A 189 13.05 3.79 -33.62
C ASN A 189 11.88 3.04 -32.94
N PRO A 190 11.03 3.76 -32.19
CA PRO A 190 9.60 3.48 -32.07
C PRO A 190 8.80 4.50 -32.90
N ASP A 191 8.13 4.04 -33.94
CA ASP A 191 7.11 4.82 -34.63
C ASP A 191 5.84 3.96 -34.75
N SER A 192 4.92 4.16 -33.81
CA SER A 192 3.51 3.79 -33.96
C SER A 192 2.68 4.57 -32.94
N LEU A 193 2.21 5.73 -33.39
CA LEU A 193 0.85 6.27 -33.22
C LEU A 193 -0.01 5.64 -32.11
N PHE A 194 -0.38 6.44 -31.12
CA PHE A 194 -1.74 6.39 -30.55
C PHE A 194 -2.17 7.82 -30.19
N GLU A 195 -3.23 8.28 -30.84
CA GLU A 195 -3.88 9.57 -30.62
C GLU A 195 -4.61 9.63 -29.26
N PRO A 196 -4.77 10.83 -28.67
CA PRO A 196 -5.41 11.00 -27.38
C PRO A 196 -6.94 10.92 -27.49
N TYR A 197 -7.53 9.93 -26.81
CA TYR A 197 -8.98 9.85 -26.61
C TYR A 197 -9.49 11.06 -25.83
N LYS A 198 -10.45 11.80 -26.41
CA LYS A 198 -11.23 12.83 -25.72
C LYS A 198 -12.31 12.14 -24.87
N GLY A 199 -12.26 12.32 -23.56
CA GLY A 199 -13.33 11.90 -22.65
C GLY A 199 -14.54 12.82 -22.76
N ASN A 200 -15.73 12.23 -22.77
CA ASN A 200 -17.00 12.95 -22.61
C ASN A 200 -17.35 13.01 -21.10
N PRO A 201 -17.85 14.14 -20.59
CA PRO A 201 -18.29 14.27 -19.20
C PRO A 201 -19.74 13.82 -19.09
N ASP A 202 -20.04 12.89 -18.19
CA ASP A 202 -21.30 12.86 -17.44
C ASP A 202 -21.37 11.59 -16.60
N SER A 203 -21.22 11.76 -15.30
CA SER A 203 -21.89 10.96 -14.26
C SER A 203 -21.53 11.57 -12.91
N ALA A 204 -22.43 12.43 -12.42
CA ALA A 204 -22.42 12.87 -11.05
C ALA A 204 -23.14 11.83 -10.18
N PRO A 205 -22.56 11.40 -9.04
CA PRO A 205 -23.32 10.79 -7.95
C PRO A 205 -23.53 11.81 -6.82
N LYS A 206 -24.78 11.89 -6.34
CA LYS A 206 -25.19 12.68 -5.17
C LYS A 206 -24.63 12.05 -3.87
N PRO A 207 -24.35 12.84 -2.82
CA PRO A 207 -23.88 12.32 -1.54
C PRO A 207 -25.05 12.07 -0.58
N GLU A 208 -25.05 10.91 0.06
CA GLU A 208 -25.76 10.68 1.32
C GLU A 208 -24.73 10.46 2.44
N ALA A 209 -25.08 10.96 3.61
CA ALA A 209 -24.19 11.26 4.72
C ALA A 209 -23.72 10.01 5.48
N ASP A 210 -22.42 9.97 5.81
CA ASP A 210 -21.88 9.12 6.88
C ASP A 210 -20.73 9.83 7.60
N THR A 211 -20.92 10.11 8.88
CA THR A 211 -20.19 11.10 9.70
C THR A 211 -18.84 10.57 10.23
N GLY A 212 -18.13 9.80 9.41
CA GLY A 212 -16.72 9.44 9.56
C GLY A 212 -15.90 9.58 8.25
N SER A 213 -16.58 9.83 7.13
CA SER A 213 -16.00 9.91 5.78
C SER A 213 -15.32 11.25 5.50
N ASP A 214 -15.85 12.36 6.03
CA ASP A 214 -15.44 13.71 5.62
C ASP A 214 -13.98 14.04 5.94
N GLN A 215 -13.44 13.51 7.03
CA GLN A 215 -12.05 13.75 7.42
C GLN A 215 -11.05 12.97 6.55
N GLU A 216 -11.38 11.73 6.16
CA GLU A 216 -10.54 10.93 5.25
C GLU A 216 -10.67 11.41 3.80
N VAL A 217 -11.87 11.76 3.36
CA VAL A 217 -12.13 12.33 2.02
C VAL A 217 -11.41 13.66 1.85
N SER A 218 -11.46 14.56 2.85
CA SER A 218 -10.71 15.82 2.83
C SER A 218 -9.19 15.61 2.80
N GLN A 219 -8.67 14.61 3.51
CA GLN A 219 -7.24 14.30 3.53
C GLN A 219 -6.74 13.71 2.22
N ILE A 220 -7.52 12.81 1.62
CA ILE A 220 -7.22 12.22 0.31
C ILE A 220 -7.27 13.31 -0.75
N ASP A 221 -8.27 14.17 -0.70
CA ASP A 221 -8.44 15.28 -1.63
C ASP A 221 -7.30 16.31 -1.54
N TYR A 222 -6.90 16.71 -0.32
CA TYR A 222 -5.75 17.60 -0.11
C TYR A 222 -4.47 17.05 -0.77
N ARG A 223 -4.17 15.78 -0.52
CA ARG A 223 -2.98 15.12 -1.08
C ARG A 223 -3.04 15.09 -2.59
N ASN A 224 -4.18 14.68 -3.15
CA ASN A 224 -4.35 14.54 -4.59
C ASN A 224 -4.25 15.89 -5.31
N GLN A 225 -4.79 16.96 -4.73
CA GLN A 225 -4.70 18.30 -5.29
C GLN A 225 -3.25 18.82 -5.30
N VAL A 226 -2.51 18.66 -4.19
CA VAL A 226 -1.09 19.05 -4.12
C VAL A 226 -0.24 18.23 -5.11
N ALA A 227 -0.43 16.90 -5.13
CA ALA A 227 0.30 16.00 -6.02
C ALA A 227 0.02 16.32 -7.51
N SER A 228 -1.25 16.48 -7.87
CA SER A 228 -1.67 16.82 -9.23
C SER A 228 -1.07 18.14 -9.69
N ARG A 229 -1.12 19.19 -8.85
CA ARG A 229 -0.56 20.50 -9.18
C ARG A 229 0.95 20.46 -9.39
N TYR A 230 1.68 19.77 -8.50
CA TYR A 230 3.12 19.60 -8.63
C TYR A 230 3.49 18.87 -9.93
N LEU A 231 2.82 17.77 -10.26
CA LEU A 231 3.06 17.01 -11.49
C LEU A 231 2.72 17.82 -12.74
N GLN A 232 1.63 18.59 -12.71
CA GLN A 232 1.24 19.49 -13.78
C GLN A 232 2.33 20.54 -14.07
N ARG A 233 2.89 21.16 -13.04
CA ARG A 233 3.97 22.16 -13.18
C ARG A 233 5.29 21.55 -13.63
N ARG A 234 5.57 20.31 -13.22
CA ARG A 234 6.77 19.57 -13.61
C ARG A 234 6.72 19.05 -15.04
N GLY A 235 5.52 18.76 -15.57
CA GLY A 235 5.31 18.24 -16.92
C GLY A 235 5.92 16.85 -17.17
N LYS A 236 6.28 16.11 -16.11
CA LYS A 236 6.94 14.79 -16.17
C LYS A 236 6.58 13.94 -14.95
N GLY A 237 6.36 12.65 -15.19
CA GLY A 237 6.04 11.65 -14.16
C GLY A 237 4.53 11.46 -13.99
N LEU A 238 4.14 10.25 -13.59
CA LEU A 238 2.73 9.87 -13.37
C LEU A 238 2.32 10.02 -11.89
N GLU A 239 3.27 9.90 -10.96
CA GLU A 239 3.04 9.96 -9.52
C GLU A 239 4.20 10.69 -8.81
N ILE A 240 3.92 11.22 -7.62
CA ILE A 240 4.91 11.89 -6.77
C ILE A 240 5.81 10.87 -6.04
N SER A 241 7.05 11.25 -5.73
CA SER A 241 7.99 10.37 -5.03
C SER A 241 7.61 10.21 -3.55
N PHE A 242 8.13 9.18 -2.87
CA PHE A 242 7.94 9.00 -1.42
C PHE A 242 8.41 10.22 -0.61
N ASN A 243 9.55 10.82 -0.96
CA ASN A 243 10.04 12.02 -0.28
C ASN A 243 9.11 13.22 -0.52
N ASP A 244 8.43 13.26 -1.67
CA ASP A 244 7.43 14.29 -1.96
C ASP A 244 6.17 14.03 -1.13
N GLU A 245 5.76 12.78 -0.98
CA GLU A 245 4.65 12.36 -0.12
C GLU A 245 4.89 12.73 1.35
N GLU A 246 6.11 12.54 1.86
CA GLU A 246 6.49 12.99 3.20
C GLU A 246 6.38 14.51 3.35
N THR A 247 6.77 15.26 2.32
CA THR A 247 6.62 16.73 2.30
C THR A 247 5.13 17.13 2.34
N VAL A 248 4.26 16.44 1.60
CA VAL A 248 2.80 16.66 1.67
C VAL A 248 2.28 16.36 3.08
N ASN A 249 2.75 15.28 3.71
CA ASN A 249 2.36 14.93 5.07
C ASN A 249 2.81 15.97 6.10
N GLN A 250 3.97 16.60 5.89
CA GLN A 250 4.43 17.72 6.72
C GLN A 250 3.52 18.95 6.56
N PHE A 251 3.15 19.33 5.34
CA PHE A 251 2.21 20.43 5.11
C PHE A 251 0.86 20.19 5.81
N LYS A 252 0.40 18.94 5.82
CA LYS A 252 -0.81 18.53 6.55
C LYS A 252 -0.63 18.61 8.07
N ALA A 253 0.48 18.09 8.59
CA ALA A 253 0.78 18.11 10.03
C ALA A 253 0.83 19.53 10.58
N GLU A 254 1.37 20.47 9.79
CA GLU A 254 1.46 21.89 10.13
C GLU A 254 0.20 22.69 9.75
N ARG A 255 -0.85 22.01 9.28
CA ARG A 255 -2.15 22.59 8.89
C ARG A 255 -2.03 23.75 7.90
N ILE A 256 -1.11 23.64 6.95
CA ILE A 256 -0.94 24.66 5.91
C ILE A 256 -2.16 24.61 4.97
N PRO A 257 -2.87 25.74 4.77
CA PRO A 257 -4.02 25.78 3.87
C PRO A 257 -3.64 25.35 2.45
N LEU A 258 -4.52 24.57 1.81
CA LEU A 258 -4.29 23.99 0.49
C LEU A 258 -3.89 25.06 -0.55
N GLN A 259 -4.61 26.17 -0.61
CA GLN A 259 -4.32 27.25 -1.55
C GLN A 259 -2.91 27.83 -1.35
N THR A 260 -2.45 27.94 -0.10
CA THR A 260 -1.08 28.41 0.20
C THR A 260 -0.02 27.45 -0.33
N VAL A 261 -0.28 26.14 -0.28
CA VAL A 261 0.63 25.14 -0.86
C VAL A 261 0.64 25.23 -2.39
N LEU A 262 -0.53 25.30 -3.03
CA LEU A 262 -0.63 25.41 -4.49
C LEU A 262 0.07 26.66 -5.02
N ASP A 263 -0.18 27.82 -4.39
CA ASP A 263 0.48 29.09 -4.74
C ASP A 263 1.99 29.03 -4.53
N GLY A 264 2.44 28.41 -3.45
CA GLY A 264 3.86 28.24 -3.15
C GLY A 264 4.58 27.33 -4.14
N ILE A 265 3.91 26.27 -4.62
CA ILE A 265 4.42 25.43 -5.71
C ILE A 265 4.54 26.28 -6.98
N ASP A 266 3.49 26.98 -7.37
CA ASP A 266 3.49 27.79 -8.59
C ASP A 266 4.58 28.87 -8.54
N GLN A 267 4.74 29.55 -7.40
CA GLN A 267 5.77 30.55 -7.16
C GLN A 267 7.18 29.95 -7.21
N ALA A 268 7.40 28.77 -6.61
CA ALA A 268 8.70 28.10 -6.65
C ALA A 268 9.13 27.76 -8.07
N PHE A 269 8.20 27.28 -8.91
CA PHE A 269 8.48 26.99 -10.32
C PHE A 269 8.66 28.26 -11.16
N ASN A 270 7.88 29.32 -10.92
CA ASN A 270 8.03 30.59 -11.64
C ASN A 270 9.37 31.28 -11.35
N ASN A 271 9.85 31.16 -10.11
CA ASN A 271 11.11 31.78 -9.67
C ASN A 271 12.33 30.89 -9.97
N PHE A 272 12.14 29.67 -10.46
CA PHE A 272 13.22 28.74 -10.74
C PHE A 272 14.01 29.17 -11.98
N LYS A 273 15.32 29.37 -11.80
CA LYS A 273 16.25 29.74 -12.87
C LYS A 273 17.28 28.62 -13.06
N PRO A 274 17.11 27.74 -14.08
CA PRO A 274 18.02 26.63 -14.30
C PRO A 274 19.41 27.15 -14.68
N LYS A 275 20.44 26.67 -13.98
CA LYS A 275 21.84 27.03 -14.29
C LYS A 275 22.40 26.25 -15.46
N ASN A 276 21.91 25.02 -15.67
CA ASN A 276 22.37 24.09 -16.69
C ASN A 276 21.18 23.39 -17.34
N LYS A 277 21.40 22.77 -18.51
CA LYS A 277 20.36 22.01 -19.25
C LYS A 277 19.71 20.86 -18.45
N TRP A 278 20.38 20.40 -17.40
CA TRP A 278 19.95 19.29 -16.53
C TRP A 278 19.34 19.76 -15.21
N ASP A 279 19.30 21.07 -15.02
CA ASP A 279 18.79 21.70 -13.80
C ASP A 279 17.27 21.81 -13.89
N GLN A 280 16.59 21.21 -12.92
CA GLN A 280 15.14 21.16 -12.84
C GLN A 280 14.72 20.91 -11.40
N ILE A 281 13.50 21.32 -11.05
CA ILE A 281 12.89 20.95 -9.77
C ILE A 281 12.60 19.44 -9.79
N ARG A 282 13.26 18.68 -8.91
CA ARG A 282 13.20 17.21 -8.89
C ARG A 282 12.22 16.64 -7.87
N ASN A 283 11.99 17.39 -6.80
CA ASN A 283 11.20 16.99 -5.65
C ASN A 283 10.37 18.17 -5.14
N LEU A 284 9.29 17.85 -4.41
CA LEU A 284 8.39 18.81 -3.79
C LEU A 284 9.06 19.55 -2.62
N SER A 285 10.06 18.92 -1.99
CA SER A 285 10.86 19.54 -0.92
C SER A 285 11.53 20.86 -1.34
N TYR A 286 11.86 21.03 -2.63
CA TYR A 286 12.36 22.31 -3.15
C TYR A 286 11.33 23.44 -3.00
N CYS A 287 10.04 23.13 -3.21
CA CYS A 287 8.95 24.10 -3.08
C CYS A 287 8.64 24.42 -1.61
N ALA A 288 9.02 23.55 -0.67
CA ALA A 288 8.67 23.68 0.75
C ALA A 288 9.10 25.03 1.34
N THR A 289 10.33 25.49 1.07
CA THR A 289 10.81 26.79 1.58
C THR A 289 9.92 27.95 1.14
N VAL A 290 9.45 27.94 -0.11
CA VAL A 290 8.56 28.97 -0.64
C VAL A 290 7.19 28.87 0.01
N VAL A 291 6.63 27.67 0.11
CA VAL A 291 5.34 27.39 0.78
C VAL A 291 5.35 27.88 2.22
N TYR A 292 6.36 27.54 3.01
CA TYR A 292 6.49 28.01 4.41
C TYR A 292 6.63 29.52 4.50
N SER A 293 7.42 30.13 3.60
CA SER A 293 7.57 31.59 3.58
C SER A 293 6.26 32.31 3.27
N LEU A 294 5.44 31.76 2.36
CA LEU A 294 4.11 32.29 2.05
C LEU A 294 3.14 32.08 3.20
N HIS A 295 3.18 30.92 3.85
CA HIS A 295 2.34 30.61 4.99
C HIS A 295 2.60 31.58 6.16
N ALA A 296 3.87 31.81 6.51
CA ALA A 296 4.27 32.77 7.54
C ALA A 296 3.81 34.20 7.20
N LYS A 297 3.96 34.63 5.94
CA LYS A 297 3.46 35.94 5.49
C LYS A 297 1.94 36.07 5.64
N ARG A 298 1.20 35.02 5.29
CA ARG A 298 -0.27 34.99 5.39
C ARG A 298 -0.74 34.99 6.85
N GLN A 299 -0.03 34.30 7.74
CA GLN A 299 -0.29 34.34 9.18
C GLN A 299 -0.07 35.74 9.75
N ASN A 300 1.06 36.38 9.43
CA ASN A 300 1.34 37.75 9.88
C ASN A 300 0.34 38.77 9.32
N SER A 301 -0.13 38.61 8.08
CA SER A 301 -1.17 39.50 7.51
C SER A 301 -2.55 39.26 8.12
N ASN A 302 -2.86 38.05 8.59
CA ASN A 302 -4.09 37.76 9.32
C ASN A 302 -4.06 38.29 10.76
N GLU A 303 -2.89 38.40 11.39
CA GLU A 303 -2.74 39.02 12.72
C GLU A 303 -2.79 40.56 12.69
N VAL A 304 -2.59 41.20 11.52
CA VAL A 304 -2.52 42.68 11.40
C VAL A 304 -3.87 43.34 11.08
N VAL A 305 -4.97 42.59 10.95
CA VAL A 305 -6.32 43.17 10.74
C VAL A 305 -7.18 43.07 12.01
N VAL A 306 -6.79 43.85 13.02
CA VAL A 306 -7.72 44.67 13.80
C VAL A 306 -7.08 46.06 13.96
N PRO A 307 -7.36 47.02 13.07
CA PRO A 307 -7.14 48.41 13.38
C PRO A 307 -8.24 48.81 14.37
N VAL A 308 -7.86 48.97 15.64
CA VAL A 308 -8.64 49.78 16.58
C VAL A 308 -8.57 51.22 16.06
N PRO A 309 -9.70 51.88 15.72
CA PRO A 309 -9.70 53.30 15.46
C PRO A 309 -9.52 54.00 16.81
N ASP A 310 -8.35 54.60 17.01
CA ASP A 310 -8.11 55.58 18.06
C ASP A 310 -8.83 56.87 17.65
N THR A 311 -10.05 57.06 18.15
CA THR A 311 -10.70 58.36 18.20
C THR A 311 -11.09 58.60 19.65
N ARG A 312 -10.29 59.37 20.38
CA ARG A 312 -10.78 60.07 21.57
C ARG A 312 -11.77 61.15 21.12
N PRO A 313 -12.93 61.21 21.75
CA PRO A 313 -13.39 62.48 22.29
C PRO A 313 -13.55 62.38 23.80
N ASP A 314 -13.28 63.50 24.44
CA ASP A 314 -13.38 63.75 25.86
C ASP A 314 -14.77 63.46 26.45
N GLU A 315 -14.76 63.09 27.74
CA GLU A 315 -15.79 63.20 28.78
C GLU A 315 -17.29 63.20 28.37
N GLU A 316 -18.05 62.16 28.79
CA GLU A 316 -19.25 62.30 29.63
C GLU A 316 -20.01 60.97 29.88
N SER A 317 -20.17 60.64 31.18
CA SER A 317 -21.26 59.87 31.84
C SER A 317 -21.44 58.36 31.59
N GLU A 318 -21.15 57.59 32.64
CA GLU A 318 -21.65 56.24 32.89
C GLU A 318 -23.18 56.28 33.15
N ALA A 319 -23.97 55.62 32.32
CA ALA A 319 -25.35 55.26 32.65
C ALA A 319 -25.36 53.83 33.20
N THR A 320 -25.48 53.71 34.51
CA THR A 320 -25.70 52.45 35.23
C THR A 320 -27.11 51.95 34.94
N VAL A 321 -27.23 50.83 34.21
CA VAL A 321 -28.51 50.13 34.01
C VAL A 321 -28.96 49.61 35.37
N THR A 322 -30.14 50.05 35.83
CA THR A 322 -30.62 49.71 37.17
C THR A 322 -31.40 48.39 37.17
N GLU A 323 -31.48 47.76 38.33
CA GLU A 323 -32.12 46.45 38.52
C GLU A 323 -33.62 46.45 38.15
N ASP A 324 -34.25 47.62 38.18
CA ASP A 324 -35.64 47.82 37.77
C ASP A 324 -35.81 47.81 36.23
N ASP A 325 -34.82 48.29 35.47
CA ASP A 325 -34.82 48.22 34.00
C ASP A 325 -34.74 46.77 33.50
N LEU A 326 -34.00 45.93 34.23
CA LEU A 326 -33.90 44.49 33.94
C LEU A 326 -35.20 43.74 34.26
N LYS A 327 -35.93 44.15 35.31
CA LYS A 327 -37.26 43.60 35.63
C LYS A 327 -38.29 43.96 34.58
N GLU A 328 -38.26 45.19 34.04
CA GLU A 328 -39.18 45.64 33.01
C GLU A 328 -38.97 44.89 31.68
N MET A 329 -37.71 44.65 31.29
CA MET A 329 -37.39 43.80 30.13
C MET A 329 -37.87 42.34 30.31
N LEU A 330 -37.70 41.76 31.50
CA LEU A 330 -38.14 40.39 31.77
C LEU A 330 -39.68 40.26 31.81
N ALA A 331 -40.38 41.29 32.29
CA ALA A 331 -41.84 41.34 32.23
C ALA A 331 -42.35 41.44 30.78
N ALA A 332 -41.68 42.23 29.93
CA ALA A 332 -42.02 42.38 28.52
C ALA A 332 -41.82 41.07 27.72
N LEU A 333 -40.83 40.26 28.07
CA LEU A 333 -40.58 38.95 27.46
C LEU A 333 -41.63 37.90 27.90
N ARG A 334 -42.07 37.92 29.16
CA ARG A 334 -43.11 37.00 29.66
C ARG A 334 -44.50 37.29 29.09
N SER A 335 -44.80 38.55 28.77
CA SER A 335 -46.07 38.94 28.14
C SER A 335 -46.17 38.54 26.65
N LYS A 336 -45.04 38.26 25.98
CA LYS A 336 -44.99 37.88 24.56
C LYS A 336 -44.99 36.36 24.30
N GLN A 337 -45.02 35.53 25.34
CA GLN A 337 -45.08 34.07 25.23
C GLN A 337 -46.41 33.47 25.74
N GLY A 338 -47.49 34.25 25.76
CA GLY A 338 -48.81 33.76 26.16
C GLY A 338 -49.97 34.33 25.34
N VAL A 339 -50.13 33.84 24.10
CA VAL A 339 -51.40 33.32 23.52
C VAL A 339 -51.03 32.21 22.55
#